data_AF-A0A3S4ZAB8-F1
#
_entry.id   AF-A0A3S4ZAB8-F1
#
_cell.length_a   1.000
_cell.length_b   1.000
_cell.length_c   1.000
_cell.angle_alpha   90.00
_cell.angle_beta   90.00
_cell.angle_gamma   90.00
#
_symmetry.space_group_name_H-M   'P 1'
#
loop_
_entity.id
_entity.type
_entity.pdbx_description
1 polymer ?
#
loop_
_entity_poly.entity_id
_entity_poly.type
_entity_poly.pdbx_seq_one_letter_code
_entity_poly.pdbx_strand_id
1 'polypeptide(L)'
;MRADSEETGKSGGVRGPDGTARPRPGGRSARVRRAVLGAVVELLDEGGVRAVAIAEVAKRSGVNASSIYRRWLGVDVLILDAAQDLSLDAIEVADTGSLEGDLCATVTSVAAFLRTDLGAAMARALIDVPPEVLERLVDWPQFWTTRLLRFEPVFTRAVARGELDDDVDRSAIVSVGELIAAQTYFRALFRREEIDDAAARLIVRRALAAAGLS
;
A
#
# COMPACT_ATOMS: atom_id res chain seq x y z
N MET A 1 -9.72 39.33 70.65
CA MET A 1 -8.71 40.41 70.66
C MET A 1 -7.72 40.06 69.57
N ARG A 2 -7.65 40.60 68.36
CA ARG A 2 -8.02 41.86 67.63
C ARG A 2 -8.02 41.43 66.12
N ALA A 3 -9.01 41.63 65.24
CA ALA A 3 -9.49 42.86 64.55
C ALA A 3 -8.36 43.88 64.27
N ASP A 4 -8.07 44.42 63.09
CA ASP A 4 -8.69 44.45 61.76
C ASP A 4 -7.66 45.18 60.84
N SER A 5 -8.06 45.46 59.59
CA SER A 5 -7.50 46.42 58.60
C SER A 5 -6.70 45.80 57.44
N GLU A 6 -7.27 45.60 56.24
CA GLU A 6 -7.64 46.58 55.18
C GLU A 6 -6.41 47.14 54.44
N GLU A 7 -6.35 47.33 53.12
CA GLU A 7 -7.22 47.10 51.95
C GLU A 7 -6.36 47.46 50.70
N THR A 8 -6.86 47.09 49.51
CA THR A 8 -6.74 47.76 48.20
C THR A 8 -5.97 47.04 47.08
N GLY A 9 -6.61 46.97 45.90
CA GLY A 9 -5.87 47.05 44.62
C GLY A 9 -6.20 46.07 43.48
N LYS A 10 -7.48 45.96 43.10
CA LYS A 10 -8.05 45.70 41.75
C LYS A 10 -7.07 45.69 40.53
N SER A 11 -7.06 44.61 39.74
CA SER A 11 -7.17 44.55 38.26
C SER A 11 -6.98 43.09 37.83
N GLY A 12 -7.83 42.44 37.04
CA GLY A 12 -8.27 42.86 35.71
C GLY A 12 -7.49 42.03 34.67
N GLY A 13 -7.97 40.81 34.37
CA GLY A 13 -7.33 39.93 33.40
C GLY A 13 -8.16 38.70 33.05
N VAL A 14 -9.24 38.90 32.31
CA VAL A 14 -9.92 37.81 31.59
C VAL A 14 -9.00 37.35 30.46
N ARG A 15 -8.66 36.05 30.42
CA ARG A 15 -8.25 35.36 29.20
C ARG A 15 -8.90 33.97 29.20
N GLY A 16 -9.68 33.71 28.16
CA GLY A 16 -10.67 32.63 28.07
C GLY A 16 -10.13 31.21 27.93
N PRO A 17 -11.05 30.23 27.87
CA PRO A 17 -10.74 28.82 27.75
C PRO A 17 -10.50 28.51 26.27
N ASP A 18 -9.29 28.75 25.77
CA ASP A 18 -8.92 28.27 24.44
C ASP A 18 -7.42 27.97 24.35
N GLY A 19 -7.03 26.95 25.11
CA GLY A 19 -5.82 26.21 24.80
C GLY A 19 -6.10 25.28 23.63
N THR A 20 -6.18 25.82 22.41
CA THR A 20 -6.20 24.99 21.20
C THR A 20 -4.91 24.18 21.17
N ALA A 21 -5.03 22.92 21.61
CA ALA A 21 -3.97 21.94 21.52
C ALA A 21 -3.65 21.76 20.04
N ARG A 22 -2.57 22.40 19.61
CA ARG A 22 -1.94 22.27 18.29
C ARG A 22 -1.87 20.76 17.94
N PRO A 23 -2.34 20.31 16.77
CA PRO A 23 -2.33 18.89 16.43
C PRO A 23 -0.90 18.35 16.51
N ARG A 24 -0.66 17.39 17.39
CA ARG A 24 0.63 16.67 17.51
C ARG A 24 0.68 15.50 16.50
N PRO A 25 1.87 15.10 16.04
CA PRO A 25 2.20 15.20 14.62
C PRO A 25 2.38 13.81 13.96
N GLY A 26 1.44 13.43 13.10
CA GLY A 26 1.64 12.29 12.18
C GLY A 26 2.81 12.48 11.20
N GLY A 27 3.27 13.73 11.00
CA GLY A 27 4.32 14.05 10.03
C GLY A 27 5.70 13.46 10.32
N ARG A 28 6.11 13.38 11.60
CA ARG A 28 7.42 12.81 11.95
C ARG A 28 7.43 11.29 11.78
N SER A 29 6.39 10.61 12.24
CA SER A 29 6.25 9.15 12.11
C SER A 29 6.10 8.72 10.65
N ALA A 30 5.37 9.49 9.84
CA ALA A 30 5.25 9.25 8.40
C ALA A 30 6.58 9.48 7.67
N ARG A 31 7.32 10.55 8.00
CA ARG A 31 8.67 10.80 7.43
C ARG A 31 9.66 9.69 7.78
N VAL A 32 9.65 9.22 9.03
CA VAL A 32 10.47 8.08 9.47
C VAL A 32 10.10 6.83 8.70
N ARG A 33 8.81 6.50 8.57
CA ARG A 33 8.38 5.34 7.77
C ARG A 33 8.88 5.46 6.33
N ARG A 34 8.64 6.59 5.65
CA ARG A 34 9.11 6.79 4.27
C ARG A 34 10.63 6.63 4.12
N ALA A 35 11.42 7.16 5.05
CA ALA A 35 12.88 7.01 5.00
C ALA A 35 13.32 5.54 5.15
N VAL A 36 12.66 4.78 6.03
CA VAL A 36 12.93 3.36 6.23
C VAL A 36 12.52 2.55 5.00
N LEU A 37 11.31 2.77 4.46
CA LEU A 37 10.83 2.01 3.29
C LEU A 37 11.61 2.36 2.02
N GLY A 38 11.98 3.63 1.82
CA GLY A 38 12.87 4.02 0.72
C GLY A 38 14.22 3.30 0.77
N ALA A 39 14.82 3.20 1.96
CA ALA A 39 16.06 2.43 2.13
C ALA A 39 15.88 0.94 1.82
N VAL A 40 14.73 0.34 2.12
CA VAL A 40 14.42 -1.05 1.76
C VAL A 40 14.31 -1.20 0.24
N VAL A 41 13.60 -0.30 -0.43
CA VAL A 41 13.45 -0.30 -1.89
C VAL A 41 14.82 -0.19 -2.57
N GLU A 42 15.68 0.72 -2.12
CA GLU A 42 17.04 0.86 -2.66
C GLU A 42 17.88 -0.42 -2.47
N LEU A 43 17.79 -1.06 -1.30
CA LEU A 43 18.50 -2.33 -1.06
C LEU A 43 17.95 -3.49 -1.90
N LEU A 44 16.63 -3.54 -2.10
CA LEU A 44 15.99 -4.53 -2.96
C LEU A 44 16.43 -4.38 -4.42
N ASP A 45 16.59 -3.15 -4.89
CA ASP A 45 17.08 -2.85 -6.25
C ASP A 45 18.56 -3.20 -6.41
N GLU A 46 19.40 -2.93 -5.39
CA GLU A 46 20.86 -3.19 -5.44
C GLU A 46 21.22 -4.68 -5.36
N GLY A 47 20.48 -5.49 -4.60
CA GLY A 47 20.88 -6.88 -4.36
C GLY A 47 19.75 -7.85 -4.00
N GLY A 48 18.51 -7.46 -4.23
CA GLY A 48 17.32 -8.24 -3.90
C GLY A 48 17.15 -8.48 -2.40
N VAL A 49 16.32 -9.46 -2.05
CA VAL A 49 15.95 -9.77 -0.66
C VAL A 49 17.16 -9.97 0.26
N ARG A 50 18.23 -10.59 -0.25
CA ARG A 50 19.45 -10.87 0.54
C ARG A 50 20.24 -9.63 0.95
N ALA A 51 20.07 -8.51 0.24
CA ALA A 51 20.72 -7.25 0.59
C ALA A 51 19.97 -6.49 1.70
N VAL A 52 18.73 -6.87 2.00
CA VAL A 52 17.94 -6.21 3.02
C VAL A 52 18.29 -6.79 4.39
N ALA A 53 18.89 -5.97 5.25
CA ALA A 53 19.14 -6.29 6.65
C ALA A 53 18.80 -5.08 7.53
N ILE A 54 18.31 -5.31 8.76
CA ILE A 54 17.94 -4.23 9.69
C ILE A 54 19.10 -3.24 9.91
N ALA A 55 20.33 -3.73 9.97
CA ALA A 55 21.52 -2.89 10.11
C ALA A 55 21.77 -2.01 8.88
N GLU A 56 21.64 -2.55 7.67
CA GLU A 56 21.82 -1.79 6.42
C GLU A 56 20.69 -0.77 6.23
N VAL A 57 19.44 -1.16 6.53
CA VAL A 57 18.30 -0.23 6.51
C VAL A 57 18.51 0.89 7.51
N ALA A 58 18.99 0.60 8.73
CA ALA A 58 19.27 1.61 9.75
C ALA A 58 20.35 2.61 9.28
N LYS A 59 21.44 2.08 8.72
CA LYS A 59 22.55 2.87 8.17
C LYS A 59 22.07 3.82 7.07
N ARG A 60 21.22 3.34 6.16
CA ARG A 60 20.78 4.09 4.98
C ARG A 60 19.64 5.07 5.28
N SER A 61 18.67 4.66 6.10
CA SER A 61 17.56 5.53 6.51
C SER A 61 17.94 6.56 7.58
N GLY A 62 19.07 6.38 8.26
CA GLY A 62 19.48 7.18 9.41
C GLY A 62 18.62 6.93 10.67
N VAL A 63 17.77 5.90 10.66
CA VAL A 63 16.90 5.53 11.77
C VAL A 63 17.57 4.46 12.62
N ASN A 64 17.49 4.59 13.94
CA ASN A 64 18.11 3.63 14.85
C ASN A 64 17.53 2.20 14.67
N ALA A 65 18.40 1.20 14.56
CA ALA A 65 18.04 -0.21 14.34
C ALA A 65 17.03 -0.76 15.35
N SER A 66 17.14 -0.39 16.64
CA SER A 66 16.17 -0.84 17.65
C SER A 66 14.77 -0.28 17.40
N SER A 67 14.67 0.92 16.82
CA SER A 67 13.39 1.56 16.50
C SER A 67 12.73 0.91 15.28
N ILE A 68 13.54 0.48 14.30
CA ILE A 68 13.05 -0.32 13.17
C ILE A 68 12.60 -1.69 13.68
N TYR A 69 13.44 -2.39 14.45
CA TYR A 69 13.11 -3.71 14.97
C TYR A 69 11.85 -3.71 15.84
N ARG A 70 11.64 -2.72 16.72
CA ARG A 70 10.41 -2.65 17.54
C ARG A 70 9.13 -2.49 16.71
N ARG A 71 9.21 -1.85 15.55
CA ARG A 71 8.01 -1.53 14.74
C ARG A 71 7.69 -2.61 13.71
N TRP A 72 8.69 -3.13 13.02
CA TRP A 72 8.50 -4.17 11.99
C TRP A 72 8.80 -5.57 12.50
N LEU A 73 9.50 -5.72 13.62
CA LEU A 73 9.73 -7.00 14.29
C LEU A 73 10.34 -8.09 13.38
N GLY A 74 11.11 -7.68 12.37
CA GLY A 74 11.72 -8.58 11.38
C GLY A 74 11.97 -7.89 10.04
N VAL A 75 12.81 -8.51 9.22
CA VAL A 75 13.10 -8.04 7.85
C VAL A 75 11.93 -8.35 6.91
N ASP A 76 11.24 -9.47 7.11
CA ASP A 76 10.15 -9.91 6.22
C ASP A 76 8.98 -8.93 6.28
N VAL A 77 8.50 -8.62 7.49
CA VAL A 77 7.44 -7.61 7.71
C VAL A 77 7.84 -6.24 7.16
N LEU A 78 9.12 -5.91 7.23
CA LEU A 78 9.65 -4.65 6.70
C LEU A 78 9.63 -4.63 5.16
N ILE A 79 10.02 -5.72 4.51
CA ILE A 79 9.93 -5.88 3.06
C ILE A 79 8.46 -5.85 2.61
N LEU A 80 7.56 -6.48 3.36
CA LEU A 80 6.12 -6.47 3.06
C LEU A 80 5.51 -5.07 3.13
N ASP A 81 5.87 -4.27 4.14
CA ASP A 81 5.41 -2.88 4.25
C ASP A 81 5.97 -2.01 3.11
N ALA A 82 7.24 -2.20 2.75
CA ALA A 82 7.84 -1.54 1.59
C ALA A 82 7.16 -1.94 0.28
N ALA A 83 6.83 -3.23 0.13
CA ALA A 83 6.14 -3.75 -1.04
C ALA A 83 4.73 -3.17 -1.17
N GLN A 84 4.02 -3.01 -0.05
CA GLN A 84 2.73 -2.33 -0.03
C GLN A 84 2.87 -0.90 -0.53
N ASP A 85 3.77 -0.13 0.09
CA ASP A 85 3.98 1.30 -0.17
C ASP A 85 4.36 1.54 -1.64
N LEU A 86 5.32 0.76 -2.15
CA LEU A 86 5.73 0.88 -3.54
C LEU A 86 4.61 0.49 -4.50
N SER A 87 3.82 -0.55 -4.20
CA SER A 87 2.70 -0.93 -5.08
C SER A 87 1.62 0.15 -5.17
N LEU A 88 1.43 0.93 -4.11
CA LEU A 88 0.48 2.05 -4.08
C LEU A 88 0.96 3.23 -4.95
N ASP A 89 2.27 3.41 -5.08
CA ASP A 89 2.86 4.48 -5.90
C ASP A 89 3.09 4.05 -7.36
N ALA A 90 3.49 2.81 -7.59
CA ALA A 90 3.94 2.32 -8.89
C ALA A 90 2.81 1.90 -9.85
N ILE A 91 1.65 1.52 -9.31
CA ILE A 91 0.51 1.07 -10.12
C ILE A 91 -0.51 2.19 -10.16
N GLU A 92 -0.73 2.84 -11.30
CA GLU A 92 -1.74 3.89 -11.40
C GLU A 92 -3.15 3.31 -11.51
N VAL A 93 -4.13 3.98 -10.89
CA VAL A 93 -5.55 3.70 -11.14
C VAL A 93 -5.96 4.50 -12.38
N ALA A 94 -5.78 3.89 -13.55
CA ALA A 94 -6.04 4.53 -14.84
C ALA A 94 -7.52 4.94 -15.00
N ASP A 95 -7.76 5.99 -15.81
CA ASP A 95 -9.09 6.44 -16.25
C ASP A 95 -9.05 6.74 -17.76
N THR A 96 -9.04 5.65 -18.53
CA THR A 96 -9.04 5.60 -19.99
C THR A 96 -10.42 5.83 -20.61
N GLY A 97 -11.48 5.84 -19.78
CA GLY A 97 -12.86 6.01 -20.22
C GLY A 97 -13.63 4.71 -20.47
N SER A 98 -13.05 3.54 -20.16
CA SER A 98 -13.75 2.24 -20.19
C SER A 98 -13.24 1.30 -19.10
N LEU A 99 -14.08 0.40 -18.60
CA LEU A 99 -13.71 -0.61 -17.62
C LEU A 99 -12.60 -1.51 -18.15
N GLU A 100 -12.75 -2.04 -19.37
CA GLU A 100 -11.75 -2.91 -19.99
C GLU A 100 -10.42 -2.16 -20.15
N GLY A 101 -10.43 -0.90 -20.59
CA GLY A 101 -9.23 -0.08 -20.75
C GLY A 101 -8.52 0.20 -19.43
N ASP A 102 -9.25 0.54 -18.37
CA ASP A 102 -8.69 0.85 -17.05
C ASP A 102 -8.02 -0.40 -16.42
N LEU A 103 -8.67 -1.56 -16.53
CA LEU A 103 -8.14 -2.83 -16.07
C LEU A 103 -6.96 -3.31 -16.94
N CYS A 104 -6.98 -3.08 -18.25
CA CYS A 104 -5.86 -3.41 -19.13
C CYS A 104 -4.62 -2.58 -18.80
N ALA A 105 -4.77 -1.27 -18.55
CA ALA A 105 -3.67 -0.40 -18.12
C ALA A 105 -3.03 -0.91 -16.82
N THR A 106 -3.86 -1.41 -15.89
CA THR A 106 -3.40 -2.05 -14.65
C THR A 106 -2.57 -3.30 -14.93
N VAL A 107 -3.05 -4.20 -15.81
CA VAL A 107 -2.31 -5.41 -16.20
C VAL A 107 -0.95 -5.06 -16.80
N THR A 108 -0.91 -4.11 -17.74
CA THR A 108 0.32 -3.69 -18.41
C THR A 108 1.31 -3.05 -17.43
N SER A 109 0.84 -2.20 -16.51
CA SER A 109 1.67 -1.59 -15.46
C SER A 109 2.28 -2.64 -14.54
N VAL A 110 1.47 -3.60 -14.05
CA VAL A 110 1.95 -4.68 -13.19
C VAL A 110 2.95 -5.57 -13.94
N ALA A 111 2.66 -5.93 -15.19
CA ALA A 111 3.56 -6.74 -16.01
C ALA A 111 4.91 -6.03 -16.22
N ALA A 112 4.89 -4.74 -16.55
CA ALA A 112 6.10 -3.94 -16.72
C ALA A 112 6.91 -3.86 -15.43
N PHE A 113 6.25 -3.64 -14.28
CA PHE A 113 6.89 -3.61 -12.97
C PHE A 113 7.56 -4.95 -12.63
N LEU A 114 6.88 -6.07 -12.84
CA LEU A 114 7.41 -7.41 -12.55
C LEU A 114 8.64 -7.79 -13.41
N ARG A 115 8.90 -7.09 -14.52
CA ARG A 115 10.12 -7.25 -15.33
C ARG A 115 11.33 -6.49 -14.79
N THR A 116 11.13 -5.56 -13.87
CA THR A 116 12.25 -4.86 -13.19
C THR A 116 12.89 -5.78 -12.15
N ASP A 117 14.16 -5.57 -11.84
CA ASP A 117 14.85 -6.33 -10.78
C ASP A 117 14.16 -6.17 -9.42
N LEU A 118 13.76 -4.93 -9.10
CA LEU A 118 12.97 -4.59 -7.93
C LEU A 118 11.62 -5.32 -7.89
N GLY A 119 10.84 -5.29 -8.98
CA GLY A 119 9.54 -5.95 -9.03
C GLY A 119 9.63 -7.46 -8.94
N ALA A 120 10.63 -8.06 -9.58
CA ALA A 120 10.90 -9.49 -9.45
C ALA A 120 11.36 -9.85 -8.02
N ALA A 121 12.20 -9.02 -7.38
CA ALA A 121 12.63 -9.22 -6.00
C ALA A 121 11.45 -9.12 -5.02
N MET A 122 10.57 -8.14 -5.21
CA MET A 122 9.36 -8.00 -4.40
C MET A 122 8.38 -9.14 -4.58
N ALA A 123 8.14 -9.58 -5.81
CA ALA A 123 7.26 -10.72 -6.05
C ALA A 123 7.79 -12.00 -5.37
N ARG A 124 9.11 -12.24 -5.44
CA ARG A 124 9.75 -13.34 -4.71
C ARG A 124 9.58 -13.20 -3.19
N ALA A 125 9.77 -11.99 -2.65
CA ALA A 125 9.59 -11.75 -1.22
C ALA A 125 8.15 -12.00 -0.75
N LEU A 126 7.14 -11.68 -1.56
CA LEU A 126 5.73 -11.95 -1.26
C LEU A 126 5.38 -13.46 -1.32
N ILE A 127 6.12 -14.24 -2.10
CA ILE A 127 5.91 -15.69 -2.24
C ILE A 127 6.62 -16.46 -1.12
N ASP A 128 7.81 -16.02 -0.72
CA ASP A 128 8.70 -16.70 0.23
C ASP A 128 8.51 -16.20 1.68
N VAL A 129 7.35 -15.62 2.00
CA VAL A 129 7.09 -15.12 3.36
C VAL A 129 7.05 -16.32 4.33
N PRO A 130 7.86 -16.31 5.41
CA PRO A 130 7.85 -17.39 6.38
C PRO A 130 6.48 -17.57 7.05
N PRO A 131 6.01 -18.81 7.31
CA PRO A 131 4.73 -19.06 7.97
C PRO A 131 4.58 -18.31 9.31
N GLU A 132 5.64 -18.22 10.09
CA GLU A 132 5.64 -17.54 11.41
C GLU A 132 5.41 -16.02 11.25
N VAL A 133 5.84 -15.45 10.12
CA VAL A 133 5.57 -14.04 9.79
C VAL A 133 4.12 -13.87 9.40
N LEU A 134 3.57 -14.79 8.59
CA LEU A 134 2.15 -14.78 8.22
C LEU A 134 1.24 -14.93 9.44
N GLU A 135 1.57 -15.80 10.38
CA GLU A 135 0.83 -15.99 11.63
C GLU A 135 0.81 -14.73 12.51
N ARG A 136 1.91 -13.96 12.49
CA ARG A 136 2.02 -12.69 13.21
C ARG A 136 1.33 -11.54 12.48
N LEU A 137 1.24 -11.61 11.17
CA LEU A 137 0.46 -10.71 10.34
C LEU A 137 -0.98 -11.22 10.28
N VAL A 138 -1.70 -11.05 11.40
CA VAL A 138 -3.14 -11.41 11.53
C VAL A 138 -3.97 -10.87 10.35
N ASP A 139 -3.51 -9.78 9.73
CA ASP A 139 -4.16 -9.07 8.64
C ASP A 139 -3.60 -9.39 7.24
N TRP A 140 -2.88 -10.50 7.02
CA TRP A 140 -2.36 -10.85 5.69
C TRP A 140 -3.46 -10.95 4.60
N PRO A 141 -4.63 -11.57 4.85
CA PRO A 141 -5.74 -11.49 3.90
C PRO A 141 -6.20 -10.03 3.67
N GLN A 142 -6.25 -9.23 4.74
CA GLN A 142 -6.66 -7.82 4.67
C GLN A 142 -5.66 -6.95 3.88
N PHE A 143 -4.37 -7.28 3.90
CA PHE A 143 -3.34 -6.66 3.07
C PHE A 143 -3.69 -6.80 1.58
N TRP A 144 -4.03 -8.01 1.14
CA TRP A 144 -4.41 -8.25 -0.25
C TRP A 144 -5.76 -7.63 -0.59
N THR A 145 -6.76 -7.75 0.29
CA THR A 145 -8.05 -7.10 0.11
C THR A 145 -7.91 -5.59 -0.07
N THR A 146 -7.10 -4.92 0.77
CA THR A 146 -6.87 -3.47 0.67
C THR A 146 -6.19 -3.10 -0.65
N ARG A 147 -5.22 -3.92 -1.09
CA ARG A 147 -4.52 -3.71 -2.35
C ARG A 147 -5.46 -3.84 -3.56
N LEU A 148 -6.35 -4.82 -3.55
CA LEU A 148 -7.29 -5.07 -4.65
C LEU A 148 -8.44 -4.05 -4.66
N LEU A 149 -8.97 -3.68 -3.49
CA LEU A 149 -10.01 -2.66 -3.37
C LEU A 149 -9.54 -1.25 -3.73
N ARG A 150 -8.24 -1.00 -3.88
CA ARG A 150 -7.74 0.26 -4.46
C ARG A 150 -8.31 0.54 -5.86
N PHE A 151 -8.73 -0.49 -6.58
CA PHE A 151 -9.36 -0.36 -7.89
C PHE A 151 -10.88 -0.13 -7.83
N GLU A 152 -11.49 -0.04 -6.64
CA GLU A 152 -12.92 0.32 -6.47
C GLU A 152 -13.34 1.54 -7.30
N PRO A 153 -12.54 2.63 -7.42
CA PRO A 153 -12.89 3.76 -8.28
C PRO A 153 -13.05 3.42 -9.77
N VAL A 154 -12.35 2.40 -10.30
CA VAL A 154 -12.51 1.94 -11.69
C VAL A 154 -13.92 1.39 -11.91
N PHE A 155 -14.39 0.56 -10.99
CA PHE A 155 -15.74 -0.01 -11.03
C PHE A 155 -16.81 1.06 -10.79
N THR A 156 -16.59 1.98 -9.84
CA THR A 156 -17.50 3.10 -9.61
C THR A 156 -17.69 3.95 -10.88
N ARG A 157 -16.61 4.24 -11.62
CA ARG A 157 -16.73 4.98 -12.88
C ARG A 157 -17.41 4.17 -13.98
N ALA A 158 -17.16 2.87 -14.05
CA ALA A 158 -17.82 1.99 -15.02
C ALA A 158 -19.35 1.93 -14.80
N VAL A 159 -19.82 1.85 -13.55
CA VAL A 159 -21.24 1.96 -13.20
C VAL A 159 -21.79 3.32 -13.62
N ALA A 160 -21.09 4.42 -13.32
CA ALA A 160 -21.52 5.76 -13.72
C ALA A 160 -21.62 5.95 -15.25
N ARG A 161 -20.87 5.16 -16.03
CA ARG A 161 -20.92 5.14 -17.50
C ARG A 161 -21.95 4.16 -18.07
N GLY A 162 -22.59 3.35 -17.23
CA GLY A 162 -23.54 2.31 -17.64
C GLY A 162 -22.86 1.08 -18.27
N GLU A 163 -21.58 0.84 -17.98
CA GLU A 163 -20.86 -0.38 -18.42
C GLU A 163 -21.12 -1.58 -17.50
N LEU A 164 -21.57 -1.33 -16.27
CA LEU A 164 -21.88 -2.33 -15.24
C LEU A 164 -23.22 -1.98 -14.58
N ASP A 165 -23.91 -3.00 -14.07
CA ASP A 165 -25.07 -2.82 -13.21
C ASP A 165 -24.69 -2.17 -11.87
N ASP A 166 -25.65 -1.59 -11.15
CA ASP A 166 -25.42 -0.85 -9.91
C ASP A 166 -25.19 -1.75 -8.68
N ASP A 167 -25.27 -3.07 -8.85
CA ASP A 167 -25.17 -4.09 -7.80
C ASP A 167 -23.77 -4.72 -7.66
N VAL A 168 -22.76 -4.19 -8.36
CA VAL A 168 -21.37 -4.69 -8.25
C VAL A 168 -20.85 -4.53 -6.82
N ASP A 169 -20.73 -5.65 -6.13
CA ASP A 169 -20.26 -5.69 -4.76
C ASP A 169 -18.72 -5.76 -4.66
N ARG A 170 -18.21 -5.58 -3.43
CA ARG A 170 -16.78 -5.66 -3.15
C ARG A 170 -16.18 -7.04 -3.41
N SER A 171 -16.97 -8.10 -3.30
CA SER A 171 -16.52 -9.47 -3.54
C SER A 171 -16.18 -9.66 -5.03
N ALA A 172 -17.01 -9.12 -5.93
CA ALA A 172 -16.75 -9.12 -7.36
C ALA A 172 -15.47 -8.35 -7.71
N ILE A 173 -15.28 -7.16 -7.13
CA ILE A 173 -14.07 -6.34 -7.33
C ILE A 173 -12.81 -7.11 -6.91
N VAL A 174 -12.83 -7.72 -5.73
CA VAL A 174 -11.72 -8.53 -5.22
C VAL A 174 -11.46 -9.73 -6.15
N SER A 175 -12.50 -10.46 -6.53
CA SER A 175 -12.40 -11.62 -7.43
C SER A 175 -11.79 -11.27 -8.79
N VAL A 176 -12.24 -10.18 -9.43
CA VAL A 176 -11.65 -9.68 -10.69
C VAL A 176 -10.16 -9.35 -10.49
N GLY A 177 -9.84 -8.65 -9.40
CA GLY A 177 -8.46 -8.30 -9.05
C GLY A 177 -7.57 -9.52 -8.81
N GLU A 178 -8.06 -10.55 -8.12
CA GLU A 178 -7.36 -11.81 -7.87
C GLU A 178 -7.06 -12.56 -9.18
N LEU A 179 -8.05 -12.68 -10.07
CA LEU A 179 -7.89 -13.35 -11.36
C LEU A 179 -6.93 -12.60 -12.29
N ILE A 180 -6.97 -11.27 -12.27
CA ILE A 180 -6.01 -10.42 -12.98
C ILE A 180 -4.61 -10.64 -12.42
N ALA A 181 -4.44 -10.57 -11.08
CA ALA A 181 -3.14 -10.75 -10.44
C ALA A 181 -2.58 -12.14 -10.71
N ALA A 182 -3.36 -13.20 -10.50
CA ALA A 182 -2.94 -14.59 -10.72
C ALA A 182 -2.45 -14.83 -12.15
N GLN A 183 -3.22 -14.41 -13.17
CA GLN A 183 -2.83 -14.60 -14.57
C GLN A 183 -1.61 -13.75 -14.94
N THR A 184 -1.54 -12.50 -14.46
CA THR A 184 -0.42 -11.59 -14.74
C THR A 184 0.87 -12.12 -14.13
N TYR A 185 0.84 -12.51 -12.85
CA TYR A 185 1.99 -13.06 -12.13
C TYR A 185 2.43 -14.38 -12.75
N PHE A 186 1.50 -15.28 -13.09
CA PHE A 186 1.84 -16.56 -13.71
C PHE A 186 2.55 -16.37 -15.06
N ARG A 187 2.01 -15.52 -15.93
CA ARG A 187 2.63 -15.28 -17.24
C ARG A 187 3.96 -14.53 -17.12
N ALA A 188 4.03 -13.49 -16.30
CA ALA A 188 5.24 -12.68 -16.17
C ALA A 188 6.39 -13.40 -15.42
N LEU A 189 6.10 -14.13 -14.34
CA LEU A 189 7.14 -14.70 -13.47
C LEU A 189 7.47 -16.16 -13.82
N PHE A 190 6.45 -16.99 -14.08
CA PHE A 190 6.64 -18.42 -14.33
C PHE A 190 6.89 -18.70 -15.81
N ARG A 191 6.05 -18.14 -16.70
CA ARG A 191 6.22 -18.31 -18.15
C ARG A 191 7.24 -17.33 -18.74
N ARG A 192 7.55 -16.24 -18.03
CA ARG A 192 8.44 -15.16 -18.50
C ARG A 192 8.01 -14.56 -19.83
N GLU A 193 6.70 -14.43 -20.01
CA GLU A 193 6.10 -13.87 -21.21
C GLU A 193 5.99 -12.35 -21.10
N GLU A 194 6.21 -11.68 -22.22
CA GLU A 194 5.76 -10.30 -22.36
C GLU A 194 4.24 -10.28 -22.50
N ILE A 195 3.59 -9.42 -21.71
CA ILE A 195 2.13 -9.24 -21.77
C ILE A 195 1.88 -8.05 -22.69
N ASP A 196 1.55 -8.34 -23.94
CA ASP A 196 1.09 -7.35 -24.90
C ASP A 196 -0.38 -6.96 -24.67
N ASP A 197 -0.87 -5.98 -25.41
CA ASP A 197 -2.25 -5.48 -25.29
C ASP A 197 -3.30 -6.57 -25.53
N ALA A 198 -3.02 -7.53 -26.42
CA ALA A 198 -3.94 -8.62 -26.71
C ALA A 198 -4.03 -9.59 -25.53
N ALA A 199 -2.89 -9.91 -24.91
CA ALA A 199 -2.82 -10.70 -23.70
C ALA A 199 -3.47 -9.98 -22.51
N ALA A 200 -3.26 -8.68 -22.35
CA ALA A 200 -3.89 -7.87 -21.31
C ALA A 200 -5.42 -7.89 -21.42
N ARG A 201 -5.97 -7.61 -22.61
CA ARG A 201 -7.41 -7.70 -22.87
C ARG A 201 -7.97 -9.09 -22.58
N LEU A 202 -7.25 -10.14 -22.97
CA LEU A 202 -7.68 -11.51 -22.71
C LEU A 202 -7.71 -11.83 -21.20
N ILE A 203 -6.72 -11.36 -20.43
CA ILE A 203 -6.69 -11.53 -18.97
C ILE A 203 -7.90 -10.84 -18.34
N VAL A 204 -8.16 -9.58 -18.71
CA VAL A 204 -9.26 -8.76 -18.20
C VAL A 204 -10.61 -9.40 -18.52
N ARG A 205 -10.86 -9.77 -19.78
CA ARG A 205 -12.12 -10.40 -20.19
C ARG A 205 -12.40 -11.70 -19.45
N ARG A 206 -11.37 -12.51 -19.20
CA ARG A 206 -11.51 -13.75 -18.42
C ARG A 206 -11.88 -13.46 -16.97
N ALA A 207 -11.25 -12.45 -16.37
CA ALA A 207 -11.54 -12.07 -14.98
C ALA A 207 -12.97 -11.52 -14.83
N LEU A 208 -13.37 -10.63 -15.74
CA LEU A 208 -14.71 -10.05 -15.82
C LEU A 208 -15.79 -11.13 -16.02
N ALA A 209 -15.61 -12.02 -17.00
CA ALA A 209 -16.56 -13.10 -17.26
C ALA A 209 -16.70 -14.08 -16.08
N ALA A 210 -15.60 -14.40 -15.39
CA ALA A 210 -15.64 -15.28 -14.23
C ALA A 210 -16.35 -14.64 -13.02
N ALA A 211 -16.36 -13.31 -12.93
CA ALA A 211 -17.08 -12.55 -11.92
C ALA A 211 -18.55 -12.26 -12.32
N GLY A 212 -18.99 -12.69 -13.50
CA GLY A 212 -20.33 -12.40 -14.01
C GLY A 212 -20.53 -10.95 -14.50
N LEU A 213 -19.43 -10.23 -14.74
CA LEU A 213 -19.43 -8.82 -15.17
C LEU A 213 -19.05 -8.75 -16.66
N SER A 214 -19.96 -9.10 -17.57
CA SER A 214 -19.68 -9.17 -19.02
C SER A 214 -20.54 -8.25 -19.86
#